data_AF-A0A1H9RPZ6-F1
#
_entry.id   AF-A0A1H9RPZ6-F1
#
_cell.length_a   1.000
_cell.length_b   1.000
_cell.length_c   1.000
_cell.angle_alpha   90.00
_cell.angle_beta   90.00
_cell.angle_gamma   90.00
#
_symmetry.space_group_name_H-M   'P 1'
#
loop_
_entity.id
_entity.type
_entity.pdbx_description
1 polymer ?
#
loop_
_entity_poly.entity_id
_entity_poly.type
_entity_poly.pdbx_seq_one_letter_code
_entity_poly.pdbx_strand_id
1 'polypeptide(L)'
;MIRSGMTDFITAIVILPMPFIPIWAMIVSHKLVDELDRIFVRSSFVQKDIAWMKTLGVAGEVMYCGSVFGLCINRRFCIRKGWVLEEEVLAVPVKIKKMLYPPFIACGVWTLLLTVCYLLIWMPIKDAR
;
A
#
# COMPACT_ATOMS: atom_id res chain seq x y z
N MET A 1 -35.25 -6.00 13.61
CA MET A 1 -35.10 -4.80 12.77
C MET A 1 -33.88 -3.92 13.13
N ILE A 2 -33.50 -3.75 14.41
CA ILE A 2 -32.36 -2.90 14.83
C ILE A 2 -31.00 -3.38 14.26
N ARG A 3 -30.82 -4.69 14.07
CA ARG A 3 -29.59 -5.29 13.53
C ARG A 3 -29.28 -4.86 12.10
N SER A 4 -30.31 -4.62 11.25
CA SER A 4 -30.12 -4.21 9.85
C SER A 4 -29.58 -2.78 9.75
N GLY A 5 -30.24 -1.82 10.44
CA GLY A 5 -29.85 -0.41 10.33
C GLY A 5 -28.43 -0.14 10.82
N MET A 6 -27.98 -0.82 11.88
CA MET A 6 -26.61 -0.69 12.39
C MET A 6 -25.59 -1.32 11.44
N THR A 7 -25.86 -2.49 10.85
CA THR A 7 -24.96 -3.10 9.86
C THR A 7 -24.90 -2.29 8.56
N ASP A 8 -26.02 -1.70 8.14
CA ASP A 8 -26.09 -0.86 6.94
C ASP A 8 -25.31 0.45 7.14
N PHE A 9 -25.39 1.04 8.33
CA PHE A 9 -24.60 2.23 8.70
C PHE A 9 -23.09 1.94 8.75
N ILE A 10 -22.69 0.83 9.37
CA ILE A 10 -21.27 0.38 9.39
C ILE A 10 -20.79 0.13 7.96
N THR A 11 -21.60 -0.52 7.14
CA THR A 11 -21.28 -0.82 5.74
C THR A 11 -21.09 0.47 4.94
N ALA A 12 -21.97 1.46 5.11
CA ALA A 12 -21.83 2.77 4.46
C ALA A 12 -20.53 3.49 4.87
N ILE A 13 -20.19 3.48 6.16
CA ILE A 13 -18.94 4.10 6.66
C ILE A 13 -17.69 3.42 6.12
N VAL A 14 -17.73 2.11 5.90
CA VAL A 14 -16.57 1.34 5.41
C VAL A 14 -16.43 1.40 3.89
N ILE A 15 -17.55 1.48 3.15
CA ILE A 15 -17.53 1.53 1.69
C ILE A 15 -17.27 2.95 1.17
N LEU A 16 -17.82 3.99 1.81
CA LEU A 16 -17.69 5.37 1.34
C LEU A 16 -16.23 5.84 1.15
N PRO A 17 -15.27 5.53 2.04
CA PRO A 17 -13.86 5.92 1.89
C PRO A 17 -13.08 5.02 0.92
N MET A 18 -13.64 3.86 0.57
CA MET A 18 -12.98 2.82 -0.22
C MET A 18 -12.42 3.29 -1.57
N PRO A 19 -13.08 4.16 -2.37
CA PRO A 19 -12.48 4.67 -3.60
C PRO A 19 -11.43 5.76 -3.36
N PHE A 20 -11.53 6.53 -2.27
CA PHE A 20 -10.65 7.67 -2.03
C PHE A 20 -9.23 7.25 -1.63
N ILE A 21 -9.11 6.17 -0.86
CA ILE A 21 -7.81 5.62 -0.40
C ILE A 21 -6.92 5.15 -1.57
N PRO A 22 -7.38 4.30 -2.52
CA PRO A 22 -6.57 3.89 -3.66
C PRO A 22 -6.31 5.03 -4.63
N ILE A 23 -7.24 5.98 -4.82
CA ILE A 23 -7.01 7.19 -5.62
C ILE A 23 -5.89 8.03 -4.99
N TRP A 24 -5.87 8.17 -3.66
CA TRP A 24 -4.80 8.88 -2.97
C TRP A 24 -3.45 8.17 -3.14
N ALA A 25 -3.42 6.84 -2.97
CA ALA A 25 -2.23 6.04 -3.21
C ALA A 25 -1.73 6.15 -4.66
N MET A 26 -2.65 6.20 -5.62
CA MET A 26 -2.37 6.36 -7.04
C MET A 26 -1.70 7.71 -7.34
N ILE A 27 -2.30 8.81 -6.89
CA ILE A 27 -1.76 10.16 -7.11
C ILE A 27 -0.38 10.31 -6.47
N VAL A 28 -0.21 9.81 -5.24
CA VAL A 28 1.07 9.88 -4.53
C VAL A 28 2.13 9.03 -5.23
N SER A 29 1.77 7.82 -5.65
CA SER A 29 2.71 6.91 -6.32
C SER A 29 3.17 7.48 -7.67
N HIS A 30 2.25 8.00 -8.47
CA HIS A 30 2.58 8.63 -9.76
C HIS A 30 3.53 9.82 -9.60
N LYS A 31 3.35 10.63 -8.54
CA LYS A 31 4.24 11.77 -8.26
C LYS A 31 5.62 11.38 -7.73
N LEU A 32 5.72 10.27 -7.01
CA LEU A 32 6.95 9.87 -6.30
C LEU A 32 7.75 8.81 -7.06
N VAL A 33 7.19 8.18 -8.09
CA VAL A 33 7.82 7.06 -8.80
C VAL A 33 9.18 7.42 -9.39
N ASP A 34 9.31 8.62 -9.98
CA ASP A 34 10.54 9.10 -10.60
C ASP A 34 11.61 9.43 -9.56
N GLU A 35 11.21 10.01 -8.43
CA GLU A 35 12.13 10.36 -7.35
C GLU A 35 12.64 9.10 -6.64
N LEU A 36 11.75 8.11 -6.43
CA LEU A 36 12.11 6.80 -5.91
C LEU A 36 13.01 6.03 -6.91
N ASP A 37 12.79 6.13 -8.21
CA ASP A 37 13.66 5.50 -9.22
C ASP A 37 15.10 5.99 -9.12
N ARG A 38 15.26 7.31 -8.99
CA ARG A 38 16.59 7.95 -8.90
C ARG A 38 17.35 7.53 -7.65
N ILE A 39 16.65 7.35 -6.52
CA ILE A 39 17.27 6.95 -5.25
C ILE A 39 17.73 5.49 -5.29
N PHE A 40 16.96 4.62 -5.94
CA PHE A 40 17.22 3.18 -5.96
C PHE A 40 17.89 2.70 -7.27
N VAL A 41 18.53 3.61 -8.01
CA VAL A 41 19.11 3.30 -9.32
C VAL A 41 20.26 2.29 -9.26
N ARG A 42 20.91 2.13 -8.09
CA ARG A 42 22.03 1.18 -7.91
C ARG A 42 21.58 -0.15 -7.30
N SER A 43 20.37 -0.23 -6.76
CA SER A 43 19.80 -1.48 -6.24
C SER A 43 19.50 -2.47 -7.36
N SER A 44 20.23 -3.58 -7.38
CA SER A 44 20.06 -4.66 -8.36
C SER A 44 18.65 -5.27 -8.33
N PHE A 45 18.06 -5.42 -7.14
CA PHE A 45 16.68 -5.88 -6.97
C PHE A 45 15.67 -4.89 -7.54
N VAL A 46 15.89 -3.59 -7.30
CA VAL A 46 14.96 -2.56 -7.78
C VAL A 46 14.94 -2.52 -9.31
N GLN A 47 16.11 -2.60 -9.95
CA GLN A 47 16.19 -2.59 -11.41
C GLN A 47 15.77 -3.90 -12.07
N LYS A 48 16.03 -5.06 -11.45
CA LYS A 48 15.77 -6.36 -12.08
C LYS A 48 14.39 -6.94 -11.75
N ASP A 49 13.94 -6.81 -10.49
CA ASP A 49 12.76 -7.52 -10.00
C ASP A 49 11.49 -6.66 -9.95
N ILE A 50 11.60 -5.34 -9.81
CA ILE A 50 10.42 -4.47 -9.65
C ILE A 50 10.34 -3.30 -10.64
N ALA A 51 11.41 -2.90 -11.34
CA ALA A 51 11.36 -1.80 -12.30
C ALA A 51 10.39 -2.06 -13.46
N TRP A 52 10.25 -3.33 -13.88
CA TRP A 52 9.28 -3.72 -14.91
C TRP A 52 7.85 -3.36 -14.54
N MET A 53 7.51 -3.28 -13.24
CA MET A 53 6.16 -2.96 -12.79
C MET A 53 5.72 -1.60 -13.33
N LYS A 54 6.62 -0.62 -13.46
CA LYS A 54 6.31 0.73 -13.99
C LYS A 54 5.78 0.71 -15.43
N THR A 55 6.11 -0.32 -16.20
CA THR A 55 5.64 -0.45 -17.59
C THR A 55 4.14 -0.76 -17.69
N LEU A 56 3.50 -1.15 -16.58
CA LEU A 56 2.05 -1.39 -16.48
C LEU A 56 1.24 -0.09 -16.31
N GLY A 57 1.88 1.06 -16.46
CA GLY A 57 1.26 2.37 -16.25
C GLY A 57 0.98 2.65 -14.78
N VAL A 58 -0.10 3.39 -14.51
CA VAL A 58 -0.39 3.94 -13.17
C VAL A 58 -0.56 2.86 -12.09
N ALA A 59 -1.18 1.72 -12.42
CA ALA A 59 -1.28 0.60 -11.48
C ALA A 59 0.10 0.01 -11.15
N GLY A 60 0.97 -0.04 -12.16
CA GLY A 60 2.36 -0.47 -12.05
C GLY A 60 3.22 0.42 -11.16
N GLU A 61 3.02 1.73 -11.24
CA GLU A 61 3.69 2.71 -10.39
C GLU A 61 3.28 2.56 -8.92
N VAL A 62 2.00 2.25 -8.67
CA VAL A 62 1.51 1.92 -7.32
C VAL A 62 2.15 0.64 -6.80
N MET A 63 2.26 -0.39 -7.63
CA MET A 63 2.93 -1.64 -7.24
C MET A 63 4.41 -1.40 -6.93
N TYR A 64 5.13 -0.67 -7.80
CA TYR A 64 6.52 -0.29 -7.58
C TYR A 64 6.70 0.47 -6.27
N CYS A 65 5.90 1.52 -6.06
CA CYS A 65 5.91 2.32 -4.84
C CYS A 65 5.60 1.49 -3.58
N GLY A 66 4.65 0.55 -3.69
CA GLY A 66 4.31 -0.39 -2.62
C GLY A 66 5.44 -1.36 -2.30
N SER A 67 6.14 -1.87 -3.32
CA SER A 67 7.33 -2.71 -3.13
C SER A 67 8.43 -1.93 -2.42
N VAL A 68 8.72 -0.69 -2.83
CA VAL A 68 9.73 0.15 -2.17
C VAL A 68 9.34 0.48 -0.73
N PHE A 69 8.04 0.74 -0.47
CA PHE A 69 7.53 0.90 0.89
C PHE A 69 7.78 -0.36 1.73
N GLY A 70 7.50 -1.55 1.20
CA GLY A 70 7.79 -2.83 1.84
C GLY A 70 9.28 -3.03 2.15
N LEU A 71 10.16 -2.67 1.22
CA LEU A 71 11.61 -2.69 1.41
C LEU A 71 12.04 -1.73 2.54
N CYS A 72 11.43 -0.55 2.61
CA CYS A 72 11.76 0.45 3.62
C CYS A 72 11.29 0.05 5.04
N ILE A 73 10.15 -0.65 5.17
CA ILE A 73 9.69 -1.21 6.44
C ILE A 73 10.59 -2.38 6.88
N ASN A 74 10.91 -3.29 5.96
CA ASN A 74 11.69 -4.50 6.24
C ASN A 74 13.19 -4.34 5.96
N ARG A 75 13.74 -3.12 6.14
CA ARG A 75 15.13 -2.78 5.78
C ARG A 75 16.17 -3.79 6.28
N ARG A 76 16.08 -4.24 7.54
CA ARG A 76 17.06 -5.17 8.14
C ARG A 76 17.09 -6.52 7.44
N PHE A 77 15.91 -7.01 7.02
CA PHE A 77 15.80 -8.27 6.30
C PHE A 77 16.29 -8.13 4.86
N CYS A 78 15.90 -7.05 4.18
CA CYS A 78 16.28 -6.77 2.80
C CYS A 78 17.79 -6.52 2.65
N ILE A 79 18.42 -5.81 3.59
CA ILE A 79 19.87 -5.60 3.62
C ILE A 79 20.59 -6.94 3.85
N ARG A 80 20.12 -7.76 4.81
CA ARG A 80 20.74 -9.07 5.12
C ARG A 80 20.66 -10.06 3.95
N LYS A 81 19.62 -9.94 3.11
CA LYS A 81 19.44 -10.71 1.87
C LYS A 81 20.21 -10.14 0.67
N GLY A 82 20.83 -8.96 0.80
CA GLY A 82 21.53 -8.26 -0.28
C GLY A 82 20.61 -7.69 -1.35
N TRP A 83 19.31 -7.53 -1.05
CA TRP A 83 18.33 -7.00 -2.00
C TRP A 83 18.44 -5.49 -2.16
N VAL A 84 18.84 -4.77 -1.11
CA VAL A 84 18.92 -3.31 -1.11
C VAL A 84 20.18 -2.88 -0.37
N LEU A 85 20.85 -1.84 -0.88
CA LEU A 85 21.99 -1.20 -0.23
C LEU A 85 21.50 -0.34 0.94
N GLU A 86 22.17 -0.44 2.09
CA GLU A 86 21.81 0.35 3.28
C GLU A 86 21.88 1.87 3.01
N GLU A 87 22.87 2.28 2.21
CA GLU A 87 23.06 3.67 1.78
C GLU A 87 21.85 4.23 1.02
N GLU A 88 21.20 3.43 0.16
CA GLU A 88 20.04 3.86 -0.62
C GLU A 88 18.79 4.01 0.25
N VAL A 89 18.59 3.10 1.21
CA VAL A 89 17.46 3.18 2.17
C VAL A 89 17.59 4.40 3.08
N LEU A 90 18.82 4.73 3.47
CA LEU A 90 19.13 5.93 4.25
C LEU A 90 19.04 7.20 3.42
N ALA A 91 19.38 7.13 2.13
CA ALA A 91 19.26 8.25 1.19
C ALA A 91 17.81 8.66 0.90
N VAL A 92 16.82 7.78 1.15
CA VAL A 92 15.41 8.15 0.98
C VAL A 92 15.04 9.30 1.94
N PRO A 93 14.75 10.50 1.41
CA PRO A 93 14.47 11.67 2.23
C PRO A 93 13.18 11.47 3.04
N VAL A 94 13.18 12.01 4.25
CA VAL A 94 12.06 11.92 5.20
C VAL A 94 10.76 12.46 4.59
N LYS A 95 10.86 13.45 3.69
CA LYS A 95 9.73 14.02 2.96
C LYS A 95 9.00 12.97 2.11
N ILE A 96 9.74 12.15 1.35
CA ILE A 96 9.17 11.06 0.55
C ILE A 96 8.54 10.01 1.45
N LYS A 97 9.20 9.63 2.55
CA LYS A 97 8.64 8.68 3.54
C LYS A 97 7.31 9.20 4.10
N LYS A 98 7.26 10.47 4.50
CA LYS A 98 6.04 11.10 5.04
C LYS A 98 4.91 11.22 4.02
N MET A 99 5.22 11.23 2.73
CA MET A 99 4.21 11.35 1.67
C MET A 99 3.75 9.97 1.20
N LEU A 100 4.66 9.00 1.12
CA LEU A 100 4.42 7.63 0.67
C LEU A 100 3.77 6.77 1.75
N TYR A 101 4.21 6.85 3.01
CA TYR A 101 3.77 5.91 4.05
C TYR A 101 2.27 6.03 4.37
N PRO A 102 1.68 7.24 4.52
CA PRO A 102 0.28 7.39 4.89
C PRO A 102 -0.71 6.66 3.96
N PRO A 103 -0.65 6.80 2.62
CA PRO A 103 -1.60 6.10 1.75
C PRO A 103 -1.42 4.58 1.79
N PHE A 104 -0.19 4.06 1.87
CA PHE A 104 0.04 2.60 1.93
C PHE A 104 -0.36 2.01 3.29
N ILE A 105 -0.11 2.72 4.39
CA ILE A 105 -0.60 2.34 5.72
C ILE A 105 -2.13 2.38 5.73
N ALA A 106 -2.74 3.42 5.17
CA ALA A 106 -4.19 3.53 5.06
C ALA A 106 -4.78 2.36 4.26
N CYS A 107 -4.20 2.00 3.11
CA CYS A 107 -4.58 0.80 2.35
C CYS A 107 -4.50 -0.48 3.19
N GLY A 108 -3.41 -0.68 3.94
CA GLY A 108 -3.22 -1.86 4.78
C GLY A 108 -4.24 -1.94 5.92
N VAL A 109 -4.44 -0.85 6.66
CA VAL A 109 -5.43 -0.76 7.74
C VAL A 109 -6.84 -0.95 7.19
N TRP A 110 -7.17 -0.36 6.04
CA TRP A 110 -8.48 -0.49 5.43
C TRP A 110 -8.77 -1.92 4.97
N THR A 111 -7.77 -2.59 4.39
CA THR A 111 -7.89 -4.00 3.96
C THR A 111 -8.11 -4.91 5.16
N LEU A 112 -7.42 -4.67 6.28
CA LEU A 112 -7.64 -5.40 7.53
C LEU A 112 -9.06 -5.15 8.07
N LEU A 113 -9.50 -3.89 8.10
CA LEU A 113 -10.84 -3.52 8.54
C LEU A 113 -11.92 -4.20 7.70
N LEU A 114 -11.79 -4.18 6.37
CA LEU A 114 -12.68 -4.88 5.44
C LEU A 114 -12.70 -6.40 5.70
N THR A 115 -11.54 -7.00 5.95
CA THR A 115 -11.44 -8.44 6.25
C THR A 115 -12.17 -8.76 7.55
N VAL A 116 -11.99 -7.95 8.59
CA VAL A 116 -12.68 -8.11 9.88
C VAL A 116 -14.20 -7.93 9.73
N CYS A 117 -14.64 -6.90 8.99
CA CYS A 117 -16.06 -6.70 8.70
C CYS A 117 -16.65 -7.87 7.90
N TYR A 118 -15.93 -8.38 6.92
CA TYR A 118 -16.37 -9.55 6.15
C TYR A 118 -16.53 -10.78 7.03
N LEU A 119 -15.54 -11.09 7.88
CA LEU A 119 -15.56 -12.27 8.75
C LEU A 119 -16.60 -12.16 9.88
N LEU A 120 -16.72 -10.99 10.53
CA LEU A 120 -17.54 -10.85 11.74
C LEU A 120 -18.98 -10.39 11.46
N ILE A 121 -19.23 -9.72 10.33
CA ILE A 121 -20.53 -9.14 10.01
C ILE A 121 -21.15 -9.89 8.85
N TRP A 122 -20.48 -9.94 7.70
CA TRP A 122 -21.12 -10.43 6.46
C TRP A 122 -21.17 -11.96 6.33
N MET A 123 -20.12 -12.69 6.74
CA MET A 123 -20.11 -14.16 6.75
C MET A 123 -21.23 -14.75 7.62
N PRO A 124 -21.40 -14.37 8.90
CA PRO A 124 -22.46 -14.93 9.74
C PRO A 124 -23.88 -14.51 9.33
N ILE A 125 -24.05 -13.42 8.57
CA ILE A 125 -25.33 -13.06 7.96
C ILE A 125 -25.67 -14.01 6.81
N LYS A 126 -24.65 -14.49 6.08
CA LYS A 126 -24.80 -15.39 4.94
C LYS A 126 -25.17 -16.81 5.37
N ASP A 127 -24.67 -17.27 6.51
CA ASP A 127 -24.97 -18.59 7.08
C ASP A 127 -26.31 -18.65 7.83
N ALA A 128 -26.90 -17.49 8.16
CA ALA A 128 -28.18 -17.38 8.86
C ALA A 128 -29.41 -17.27 7.94
N ARG A 129 -29.22 -17.31 6.61
CA ARG A 129 -30.26 -17.26 5.58
C ARG A 129 -30.26 -18.57 4.80
#